data_AF-A0A0J8UCY0-F1
#
_entry.id   AF-A0A0J8UCY0-F1
#
_cell.length_a   1.000
_cell.length_b   1.000
_cell.length_c   1.000
_cell.angle_alpha   90.00
_cell.angle_beta   90.00
_cell.angle_gamma   90.00
#
_symmetry.space_group_name_H-M   'P 1'
#
loop_
_entity.id
_entity.type
_entity.pdbx_description
1 polymer ?
#
loop_
_entity_poly.entity_id
_entity_poly.type
_entity_poly.pdbx_seq_one_letter_code
_entity_poly.pdbx_strand_id
1 'polypeptide(L)'
;MTAFSPLPAAQAWPWPPPPGIEDINGYPIAEGNYTSPTDFYGLYFQTPDGRFCGILPNRGPVGCDSVPADAPEGMNQTFVEAGAPASYRYSGSKLFTRDVDVLPAGYRLENWEAACAVTHEGTLICKTSGRHGFSLDPASGVLW
;
A
#
# COMPACT_ATOMS: atom_id res chain seq x y z
N MET A 1 17.18 28.29 16.05
CA MET A 1 17.49 27.00 15.37
C MET A 1 16.46 26.00 15.86
N THR A 2 15.38 25.80 15.10
CA THR A 2 14.35 24.80 15.41
C THR A 2 14.92 23.42 15.06
N ALA A 3 15.06 22.56 16.07
CA ALA A 3 15.46 21.18 15.86
C ALA A 3 14.29 20.45 15.16
N PHE A 4 14.51 19.97 13.94
CA PHE A 4 13.63 18.98 13.34
C PHE A 4 13.89 17.64 14.04
N SER A 5 13.07 17.31 15.03
CA SER A 5 13.00 15.93 15.51
C SER A 5 12.46 15.06 14.36
N PRO A 6 13.13 13.96 14.00
CA PRO A 6 12.58 13.04 13.02
C PRO A 6 11.27 12.47 13.55
N LEU A 7 10.24 12.39 12.69
CA LEU A 7 8.99 11.72 13.03
C LEU A 7 9.29 10.26 13.42
N PRO A 8 8.59 9.69 14.41
CA PRO A 8 8.74 8.29 14.76
C PRO A 8 8.48 7.40 13.54
N ALA A 9 9.32 6.40 13.32
CA ALA A 9 9.06 5.39 12.30
C ALA A 9 7.79 4.59 12.66
N ALA A 10 7.04 4.19 11.65
CA ALA A 10 5.91 3.28 11.84
C ALA A 10 6.37 1.99 12.53
N GLN A 11 5.61 1.50 13.50
CA GLN A 11 5.98 0.32 14.25
C GLN A 11 5.20 -0.88 13.75
N ALA A 12 5.89 -2.01 13.55
CA ALA A 12 5.28 -3.29 13.25
C ALA A 12 4.12 -3.52 14.21
N TRP A 13 2.98 -3.95 13.69
CA TRP A 13 1.83 -4.17 14.55
C TRP A 13 2.09 -5.30 15.55
N PRO A 14 1.64 -5.22 16.81
CA PRO A 14 1.68 -6.34 17.76
C PRO A 14 0.81 -7.54 17.33
N TRP A 15 0.76 -8.62 18.10
CA TRP A 15 -0.25 -9.67 17.92
C TRP A 15 -1.28 -9.55 19.06
N PRO A 16 -2.59 -9.53 18.80
CA PRO A 16 -3.27 -9.70 17.50
C PRO A 16 -3.17 -8.46 16.55
N PRO A 17 -3.39 -8.63 15.23
CA PRO A 17 -3.40 -7.53 14.25
C PRO A 17 -4.47 -6.48 14.58
N PRO A 18 -4.44 -5.27 13.99
CA PRO A 18 -5.55 -4.33 14.14
C PRO A 18 -6.79 -4.91 13.47
N PRO A 19 -7.99 -4.50 13.94
CA PRO A 19 -9.22 -4.73 13.20
C PRO A 19 -9.08 -4.29 11.74
N GLY A 20 -9.60 -5.08 10.80
CA GLY A 20 -9.52 -4.80 9.36
C GLY A 20 -8.34 -5.42 8.62
N ILE A 21 -7.20 -5.70 9.26
CA ILE A 21 -6.02 -6.28 8.56
C ILE A 21 -6.13 -7.79 8.38
N GLU A 22 -6.76 -8.45 9.33
CA GLU A 22 -7.15 -9.85 9.21
C GLU A 22 -8.30 -10.02 8.22
N ASP A 23 -9.24 -9.07 8.19
CA ASP A 23 -10.40 -9.10 7.31
C ASP A 23 -10.02 -9.04 5.83
N ILE A 24 -8.96 -8.32 5.45
CA ILE A 24 -8.52 -8.28 4.05
C ILE A 24 -8.06 -9.63 3.49
N ASN A 25 -7.66 -10.58 4.33
CA ASN A 25 -7.36 -11.95 3.86
C ASN A 25 -8.64 -12.73 3.53
N GLY A 26 -9.78 -12.32 4.06
CA GLY A 26 -11.08 -12.90 3.77
C GLY A 26 -11.67 -12.44 2.43
N TYR A 27 -11.15 -11.36 1.83
CA TYR A 27 -11.61 -10.92 0.53
C TYR A 27 -11.17 -11.87 -0.59
N PRO A 28 -12.03 -12.12 -1.59
CA PRO A 28 -11.66 -12.87 -2.77
C PRO A 28 -10.51 -12.20 -3.53
N ILE A 29 -9.67 -13.02 -4.18
CA ILE A 29 -8.67 -12.53 -5.13
C ILE A 29 -9.41 -11.93 -6.33
N ALA A 30 -9.03 -10.73 -6.73
CA ALA A 30 -9.59 -10.10 -7.92
C ALA A 30 -9.14 -10.80 -9.20
N GLU A 31 -10.07 -10.92 -10.14
CA GLU A 31 -9.78 -11.27 -11.53
C GLU A 31 -9.66 -9.98 -12.36
N GLY A 32 -8.73 -9.94 -13.32
CA GLY A 32 -8.45 -8.76 -14.14
C GLY A 32 -7.01 -8.66 -14.60
N ASN A 33 -6.69 -7.60 -15.34
CA ASN A 33 -5.34 -7.27 -15.77
C ASN A 33 -4.63 -6.42 -14.71
N TYR A 34 -3.88 -7.09 -13.82
CA TYR A 34 -3.09 -6.46 -12.77
C TYR A 34 -1.57 -6.63 -12.98
N THR A 35 -1.15 -6.92 -14.20
CA THR A 35 0.27 -7.15 -14.54
C THR A 35 0.73 -6.18 -15.59
N SER A 36 2.04 -5.97 -15.69
CA SER A 36 2.66 -5.14 -16.71
C SER A 36 3.67 -5.95 -17.54
N PRO A 37 3.76 -5.75 -18.86
CA PRO A 37 4.70 -6.50 -19.72
C PRO A 37 6.17 -6.35 -19.33
N THR A 38 6.52 -5.26 -18.63
CA THR A 38 7.90 -4.96 -18.23
C THR A 38 8.21 -5.34 -16.79
N ASP A 39 7.20 -5.71 -16.00
CA ASP A 39 7.31 -5.90 -14.55
C ASP A 39 6.91 -7.32 -14.16
N PHE A 40 7.75 -8.27 -14.55
CA PHE A 40 7.52 -9.70 -14.31
C PHE A 40 7.28 -9.98 -12.83
N TYR A 41 6.18 -10.70 -12.54
CA TYR A 41 5.73 -11.09 -11.20
C TYR A 41 5.34 -9.92 -10.27
N GLY A 42 5.25 -8.69 -10.77
CA GLY A 42 4.65 -7.58 -10.03
C GLY A 42 3.14 -7.55 -10.23
N LEU A 43 2.41 -7.13 -9.19
CA LEU A 43 0.98 -6.82 -9.28
C LEU A 43 0.78 -5.31 -9.14
N TYR A 44 -0.02 -4.72 -10.02
CA TYR A 44 -0.32 -3.29 -10.03
C TYR A 44 -1.82 -3.10 -10.20
N PHE A 45 -2.36 -2.05 -9.61
CA PHE A 45 -3.79 -1.76 -9.70
C PHE A 45 -4.05 -0.27 -9.50
N GLN A 46 -5.21 0.17 -9.99
CA GLN A 46 -5.80 1.43 -9.60
C GLN A 46 -6.78 1.20 -8.43
N THR A 47 -6.85 2.13 -7.49
CA THR A 47 -7.96 2.15 -6.53
C THR A 47 -9.18 2.84 -7.17
N PRO A 48 -10.41 2.60 -6.67
CA PRO A 48 -11.61 3.26 -7.20
C PRO A 48 -11.57 4.80 -7.16
N ASP A 49 -10.78 5.37 -6.25
CA ASP A 49 -10.54 6.81 -6.13
C ASP A 49 -9.33 7.31 -6.97
N GLY A 50 -8.74 6.45 -7.80
CA GLY A 50 -7.77 6.84 -8.83
C GLY A 50 -6.30 6.83 -8.40
N ARG A 51 -5.94 6.20 -7.28
CA ARG A 51 -4.53 6.02 -6.88
C ARG A 51 -3.92 4.84 -7.61
N PHE A 52 -2.65 4.94 -7.95
CA PHE A 52 -1.89 3.84 -8.53
C PHE A 52 -1.06 3.15 -7.47
N CYS A 53 -1.26 1.84 -7.31
CA CYS A 53 -0.65 1.04 -6.26
C CYS A 53 -0.11 -0.27 -6.82
N GLY A 54 0.74 -0.95 -6.04
CA GLY A 54 1.25 -2.25 -6.45
C GLY A 54 2.07 -2.98 -5.39
N ILE A 55 2.31 -4.25 -5.69
CA ILE A 55 3.16 -5.19 -4.98
C ILE A 55 4.28 -5.58 -5.94
N LEU A 56 5.49 -5.08 -5.69
CA LEU A 56 6.64 -5.39 -6.55
C LEU A 56 7.09 -6.85 -6.39
N PRO A 57 7.74 -7.42 -7.41
CA PRO A 57 8.18 -8.82 -7.40
C PRO A 57 9.26 -9.08 -6.35
N ASN A 58 9.52 -10.37 -6.07
CA ASN A 58 10.64 -10.85 -5.24
C ASN A 58 10.69 -10.28 -3.81
N ARG A 59 9.54 -10.22 -3.12
CA ARG A 59 9.42 -9.55 -1.80
C ARG A 59 9.80 -8.07 -1.86
N GLY A 60 9.65 -7.47 -3.04
CA GLY A 60 9.83 -6.05 -3.27
C GLY A 60 8.81 -5.22 -2.51
N PRO A 61 8.94 -3.90 -2.59
CA PRO A 61 8.09 -3.01 -1.83
C PRO A 61 6.64 -3.05 -2.30
N VAL A 62 5.76 -2.74 -1.36
CA VAL A 62 4.34 -2.50 -1.59
C VAL A 62 4.09 -1.01 -1.38
N GLY A 63 3.21 -0.41 -2.18
CA GLY A 63 2.98 1.02 -2.06
C GLY A 63 2.07 1.61 -3.12
N CYS A 64 1.98 2.94 -3.08
CA CYS A 64 1.21 3.75 -4.01
C CYS A 64 1.97 5.01 -4.40
N ASP A 65 1.85 5.44 -5.65
CA ASP A 65 2.35 6.74 -6.15
C ASP A 65 1.40 7.89 -5.77
N SER A 66 0.99 7.90 -4.50
CA SER A 66 0.10 8.87 -3.88
C SER A 66 0.31 8.84 -2.37
N VAL A 67 -0.10 9.91 -1.71
CA VAL A 67 -0.22 9.99 -0.24
C VAL A 67 -1.60 10.56 0.11
N PRO A 68 -2.13 10.28 1.31
CA PRO A 68 -3.36 10.91 1.81
C PRO A 68 -3.16 12.41 2.06
N ALA A 69 -4.26 13.15 2.21
CA ALA A 69 -4.22 14.60 2.41
C ALA A 69 -3.52 15.04 3.72
N ASP A 70 -3.48 14.17 4.74
CA ASP A 70 -2.81 14.43 6.03
C ASP A 70 -1.31 14.08 6.02
N ALA A 71 -0.77 13.58 4.91
CA ALA A 71 0.65 13.29 4.81
C ALA A 71 1.50 14.57 4.88
N PRO A 72 2.76 14.48 5.36
CA PRO A 72 3.66 15.62 5.38
C PRO A 72 3.81 16.28 4.01
N GLU A 73 3.92 17.61 4.00
CA GLU A 73 4.07 18.39 2.77
C GLU A 73 5.29 17.92 1.96
N GLY A 74 5.11 17.83 0.64
CA GLY A 74 6.15 17.40 -0.29
C GLY A 74 6.27 15.88 -0.46
N MET A 75 5.52 15.07 0.28
CA MET A 75 5.47 13.62 0.05
C MET A 75 4.53 13.28 -1.12
N ASN A 76 4.87 12.25 -1.89
CA ASN A 76 4.07 11.83 -3.04
C ASN A 76 4.02 10.31 -3.25
N GLN A 77 4.59 9.53 -2.33
CA GLN A 77 4.58 8.08 -2.39
C GLN A 77 4.42 7.47 -0.99
N THR A 78 3.46 6.57 -0.84
CA THR A 78 3.36 5.64 0.30
C THR A 78 4.12 4.37 -0.03
N PHE A 79 4.95 3.90 0.89
CA PHE A 79 5.93 2.86 0.60
C PHE A 79 6.21 2.00 1.83
N VAL A 80 6.20 0.67 1.66
CA VAL A 80 6.61 -0.29 2.69
C VAL A 80 7.46 -1.39 2.06
N GLU A 81 8.63 -1.65 2.65
CA GLU A 81 9.49 -2.77 2.27
C GLU A 81 9.18 -3.99 3.14
N ALA A 82 9.46 -5.18 2.61
CA ALA A 82 9.34 -6.41 3.38
C ALA A 82 10.19 -6.34 4.67
N GLY A 83 9.54 -6.45 5.83
CA GLY A 83 10.20 -6.42 7.13
C GLY A 83 10.66 -5.04 7.61
N ALA A 84 10.25 -3.95 6.96
CA ALA A 84 10.55 -2.58 7.38
C ALA A 84 9.28 -1.74 7.57
N PRO A 85 9.34 -0.69 8.43
CA PRO A 85 8.25 0.27 8.61
C PRO A 85 7.72 0.86 7.31
N ALA A 86 6.40 1.01 7.22
CA ALA A 86 5.80 1.84 6.19
C ALA A 86 6.17 3.32 6.38
N SER A 87 6.25 4.05 5.27
CA SER A 87 6.65 5.46 5.24
C SER A 87 5.96 6.23 4.13
N TYR A 88 5.81 7.53 4.33
CA TYR A 88 5.61 8.49 3.26
C TYR A 88 6.97 9.04 2.83
N ARG A 89 7.19 9.12 1.52
CA ARG A 89 8.42 9.70 0.97
C ARG A 89 8.12 10.56 -0.26
N TYR A 90 9.07 11.43 -0.56
CA TYR A 90 9.17 12.04 -1.87
C TYR A 90 9.91 11.08 -2.82
N SER A 91 9.40 10.94 -4.03
CA SER A 91 10.02 10.19 -5.12
C SER A 91 9.86 10.97 -6.42
N GLY A 92 10.95 11.14 -7.16
CA GLY A 92 10.90 11.68 -8.53
C GLY A 92 10.35 10.68 -9.55
N SER A 93 10.19 9.41 -9.17
CA SER A 93 9.76 8.30 -10.03
C SER A 93 8.44 7.69 -9.56
N LYS A 94 7.57 7.39 -10.53
CA LYS A 94 6.33 6.64 -10.34
C LYS A 94 6.60 5.13 -10.37
N LEU A 95 6.77 4.52 -9.19
CA LEU A 95 7.13 3.10 -9.10
C LEU A 95 5.93 2.18 -9.36
N PHE A 96 4.73 2.61 -9.00
CA PHE A 96 3.51 1.79 -8.97
C PHE A 96 2.53 2.11 -10.10
N THR A 97 2.70 3.24 -10.79
CA THR A 97 1.84 3.65 -11.90
C THR A 97 2.02 2.73 -13.10
N ARG A 98 0.98 1.97 -13.46
CA ARG A 98 0.89 1.14 -14.67
C ARG A 98 -0.50 1.31 -15.29
N ASP A 99 -0.62 0.95 -16.57
CA ASP A 99 -1.91 0.86 -17.26
C ASP A 99 -2.55 -0.51 -16.95
N VAL A 100 -3.33 -0.55 -15.87
CA VAL A 100 -3.90 -1.76 -15.25
C VAL A 100 -5.27 -1.46 -14.69
N ASP A 101 -6.03 -2.53 -14.43
CA ASP A 101 -7.41 -2.43 -13.98
C ASP A 101 -7.54 -1.81 -12.58
N VAL A 102 -8.74 -1.29 -12.33
CA VAL A 102 -9.16 -0.84 -11.00
C VAL A 102 -9.46 -2.07 -10.15
N LEU A 103 -8.83 -2.18 -8.98
CA LEU A 103 -9.15 -3.19 -7.96
C LEU A 103 -10.51 -2.85 -7.34
N PRO A 104 -11.55 -3.69 -7.51
CA PRO A 104 -12.87 -3.37 -6.97
C PRO A 104 -12.90 -3.42 -5.44
N ALA A 105 -13.81 -2.64 -4.85
CA ALA A 105 -14.09 -2.70 -3.42
C ALA A 105 -14.56 -4.10 -3.01
N GLY A 106 -14.04 -4.61 -1.89
CA GLY A 106 -14.28 -5.97 -1.40
C GLY A 106 -13.40 -7.05 -2.04
N TYR A 107 -12.36 -6.67 -2.78
CA TYR A 107 -11.40 -7.60 -3.39
C TYR A 107 -9.98 -7.31 -2.96
N ARG A 108 -9.12 -8.33 -3.08
CA ARG A 108 -7.69 -8.24 -2.81
C ARG A 108 -6.83 -8.72 -3.97
N LEU A 109 -5.59 -8.28 -3.96
CA LEU A 109 -4.48 -8.86 -4.69
C LEU A 109 -3.47 -9.39 -3.68
N GLU A 110 -2.81 -10.48 -4.04
CA GLU A 110 -1.82 -11.13 -3.19
C GLU A 110 -0.65 -11.61 -4.02
N ASN A 111 0.55 -11.41 -3.48
CA ASN A 111 1.77 -11.94 -4.05
C ASN A 111 2.69 -12.34 -2.89
N TRP A 112 2.92 -13.64 -2.72
CA TRP A 112 3.71 -14.21 -1.63
C TRP A 112 3.21 -13.80 -0.23
N GLU A 113 4.02 -13.04 0.52
CA GLU A 113 3.73 -12.60 1.89
C GLU A 113 3.11 -11.19 1.93
N ALA A 114 2.81 -10.61 0.77
CA ALA A 114 2.23 -9.29 0.63
C ALA A 114 0.81 -9.36 0.05
N ALA A 115 -0.08 -8.52 0.57
CA ALA A 115 -1.44 -8.39 0.08
C ALA A 115 -1.91 -6.94 0.14
N CYS A 116 -2.70 -6.54 -0.86
CA CYS A 116 -3.40 -5.27 -0.89
C CYS A 116 -4.87 -5.51 -1.18
N ALA A 117 -5.75 -4.76 -0.53
CA ALA A 117 -7.19 -4.87 -0.66
C ALA A 117 -7.85 -3.50 -0.63
N VAL A 118 -8.95 -3.36 -1.35
CA VAL A 118 -9.86 -2.22 -1.18
C VAL A 118 -11.04 -2.72 -0.35
N THR A 119 -11.30 -2.12 0.80
CA THR A 119 -12.46 -2.48 1.62
C THR A 119 -13.77 -2.12 0.92
N HIS A 120 -14.90 -2.63 1.41
CA HIS A 120 -16.20 -2.26 0.85
C HIS A 120 -16.48 -0.75 0.94
N GLU A 121 -15.89 -0.08 1.92
CA GLU A 121 -15.97 1.36 2.16
C GLU A 121 -14.99 2.17 1.29
N GLY A 122 -14.11 1.50 0.54
CA GLY A 122 -13.15 2.13 -0.37
C GLY A 122 -11.78 2.43 0.23
N THR A 123 -11.53 2.04 1.48
CA THR A 123 -10.21 2.18 2.10
C THR A 123 -9.23 1.19 1.47
N LEU A 124 -8.08 1.68 1.03
CA LEU A 124 -6.99 0.80 0.61
C LEU A 124 -6.25 0.31 1.84
N ILE A 125 -6.00 -0.98 1.94
CA ILE A 125 -5.15 -1.58 2.97
C ILE A 125 -4.11 -2.44 2.28
N CYS A 126 -2.84 -2.22 2.60
CA CYS A 126 -1.72 -3.03 2.13
C CYS A 126 -0.90 -3.53 3.30
N LYS A 127 -0.43 -4.77 3.22
CA LYS A 127 0.48 -5.38 4.19
C LYS A 127 1.59 -6.14 3.50
N THR A 128 2.69 -6.27 4.23
CA THR A 128 3.86 -7.06 3.85
C THR A 128 4.30 -7.93 5.03
N SER A 129 5.39 -8.65 4.84
CA SER A 129 5.99 -9.47 5.88
C SER A 129 6.41 -8.65 7.11
N GLY A 130 6.49 -9.29 8.27
CA GLY A 130 6.88 -8.62 9.51
C GLY A 130 5.78 -7.79 10.19
N ARG A 131 4.52 -7.88 9.73
CA ARG A 131 3.37 -7.11 10.25
C ARG A 131 3.49 -5.60 10.03
N HIS A 132 4.11 -5.24 8.91
CA HIS A 132 4.17 -3.87 8.41
C HIS A 132 3.15 -3.67 7.29
N GLY A 133 2.70 -2.44 7.12
CA GLY A 133 1.67 -2.08 6.15
C GLY A 133 1.14 -0.67 6.34
N PHE A 134 0.06 -0.40 5.63
CA PHE A 134 -0.62 0.89 5.72
C PHE A 134 -2.08 0.79 5.29
N SER A 135 -2.89 1.75 5.73
CA SER A 135 -4.25 1.98 5.24
C SER A 135 -4.35 3.40 4.77
N LEU A 136 -4.91 3.59 3.58
CA LEU A 136 -5.14 4.90 2.98
C LEU A 136 -6.61 5.05 2.63
N ASP A 137 -7.20 6.12 3.12
CA ASP A 137 -8.36 6.75 2.50
C ASP A 137 -7.91 8.09 1.86
N PRO A 138 -8.76 8.82 1.13
CA PRO A 138 -8.35 10.08 0.51
C PRO A 138 -7.87 11.15 1.50
N ALA A 139 -8.43 11.18 2.71
CA ALA A 139 -8.18 12.20 3.72
C ALA A 139 -7.03 11.81 4.67
N SER A 140 -6.96 10.53 5.06
CA SER A 140 -6.06 10.06 6.11
C SER A 140 -5.32 8.78 5.73
N GLY A 141 -4.16 8.59 6.34
CA GLY A 141 -3.48 7.31 6.27
C GLY A 141 -2.75 6.93 7.55
N VAL A 142 -2.81 5.64 7.86
CA VAL A 142 -2.19 5.03 9.03
C VAL A 142 -1.10 4.10 8.53
N LEU A 143 0.09 4.19 9.15
CA LEU A 143 1.27 3.40 8.81
C LEU A 143 1.64 2.50 9.99
N TRP A 144 2.01 1.25 9.71
CA TRP A 144 2.48 0.27 10.71
C TRP A 144 3.56 -0.65 10.13
#